data_AF-A0A9X2YP80-F1
#
_entry.id   AF-A0A9X2YP80-F1
#
_cell.length_a   1.000
_cell.length_b   1.000
_cell.length_c   1.000
_cell.angle_alpha   90.00
_cell.angle_beta   90.00
_cell.angle_gamma   90.00
#
_symmetry.space_group_name_H-M   'P 1'
#
loop_
_entity.id
_entity.type
_entity.pdbx_description
1 polymer ?
#
loop_
_entity_poly.entity_id
_entity_poly.type
_entity_poly.pdbx_seq_one_letter_code
_entity_poly.pdbx_strand_id
1 'polypeptide(L)'
;MSSPFELQAGDTNAIGRALALLGDEWTLLLVRESLLGATRFSDFAVLPISNAVLTSRLQAMVRDGLLQREIYQQQPLRAGYVATPEGRALWPMLVAIWQWERTWSDHRIDALPDMHHRDCGHDFSPVLHCAHCGETVESQDIAGQWGPSGGWQRSVPRAATRRRTGSDPAGLFPDTMAIVGNRWSSAVIGAAFLGTRRFSDFQNRLEAPGALIADRLRVFCDIGVLQAAAHPKRADWSEYHLTPKGRAFFPVVATAIHWAQAHYSSPEGPALLMTHDGHHFTPQLACDQCSAALTGDGIEVHPVDGDAVDLGSA
;
A
#
# COMPACT_ATOMS: atom_id res chain seq x y z
N MET A 1 4.20 -5.11 21.99
CA MET A 1 4.89 -5.17 20.69
C MET A 1 5.11 -6.63 20.39
N SER A 2 4.39 -7.20 19.41
CA SER A 2 4.74 -8.54 18.93
C SER A 2 6.12 -8.45 18.28
N SER A 3 6.93 -9.50 18.40
CA SER A 3 8.25 -9.53 17.75
C SER A 3 8.06 -9.45 16.23
N PRO A 4 8.83 -8.62 15.50
CA PRO A 4 8.76 -8.62 14.04
C PRO A 4 9.05 -10.01 13.48
N PHE A 5 8.42 -10.34 12.36
CA PHE A 5 8.67 -11.60 11.65
C PHE A 5 10.10 -11.60 11.11
N GLU A 6 10.94 -12.44 11.69
CA GLU A 6 12.34 -12.57 11.29
C GLU A 6 12.46 -13.21 9.91
N LEU A 7 13.16 -12.51 9.02
CA LEU A 7 13.50 -12.98 7.69
C LEU A 7 14.85 -13.67 7.70
N GLN A 8 15.04 -14.61 6.77
CA GLN A 8 16.33 -15.24 6.57
C GLN A 8 17.28 -14.28 5.84
N ALA A 9 18.56 -14.29 6.23
CA ALA A 9 19.58 -13.47 5.60
C ALA A 9 19.76 -13.88 4.12
N GLY A 10 19.91 -12.91 3.22
CA GLY A 10 20.05 -13.14 1.78
C GLY A 10 18.76 -13.45 1.02
N ASP A 11 17.66 -13.80 1.70
CA ASP A 11 16.37 -14.10 1.07
C ASP A 11 15.55 -12.84 0.73
N THR A 12 14.28 -13.03 0.35
CA THR A 12 13.33 -11.93 0.07
C THR A 12 13.27 -10.98 1.26
N ASN A 13 13.50 -9.68 1.02
CA ASN A 13 13.52 -8.65 2.06
C ASN A 13 12.11 -8.18 2.45
N ALA A 14 12.04 -7.31 3.46
CA ALA A 14 10.79 -6.76 4.00
C ALA A 14 9.85 -6.21 2.91
N ILE A 15 10.38 -5.42 1.97
CA ILE A 15 9.61 -4.87 0.85
C ILE A 15 9.03 -6.00 -0.01
N GLY A 16 9.84 -7.01 -0.36
CA GLY A 16 9.35 -8.12 -1.18
C GLY A 16 8.25 -8.96 -0.50
N ARG A 17 8.35 -9.14 0.82
CA ARG A 17 7.30 -9.79 1.62
C ARG A 17 6.01 -8.98 1.61
N ALA A 18 6.11 -7.67 1.81
CA ALA A 18 4.97 -6.77 1.76
C ALA A 18 4.33 -6.71 0.38
N LEU A 19 5.10 -6.65 -0.71
CA LEU A 19 4.56 -6.67 -2.08
C LEU A 19 3.78 -7.96 -2.38
N ALA A 20 4.23 -9.10 -1.87
CA ALA A 20 3.52 -10.37 -2.03
C ALA A 20 2.15 -10.34 -1.32
N LEU A 21 2.11 -9.76 -0.12
CA LEU A 21 0.91 -9.68 0.73
C LEU A 21 -0.08 -8.61 0.26
N LEU A 22 0.40 -7.37 0.08
CA LEU A 22 -0.39 -6.16 -0.16
C LEU A 22 -0.83 -5.98 -1.61
N GLY A 23 -0.21 -6.69 -2.56
CA GLY A 23 -0.73 -6.72 -3.92
C GLY A 23 -2.01 -7.55 -4.08
N ASP A 24 -2.54 -8.16 -3.00
CA ASP A 24 -3.84 -8.85 -3.02
C ASP A 24 -4.93 -7.86 -2.68
N GLU A 25 -5.84 -7.58 -3.62
CA GLU A 25 -6.97 -6.69 -3.33
C GLU A 25 -7.80 -7.21 -2.16
N TRP A 26 -8.00 -8.53 -2.07
CA TRP A 26 -8.72 -9.12 -0.95
C TRP A 26 -8.02 -8.95 0.38
N THR A 27 -6.68 -8.97 0.43
CA THR A 27 -5.98 -8.69 1.68
C THR A 27 -6.29 -7.26 2.13
N LEU A 28 -6.20 -6.28 1.23
CA LEU A 28 -6.50 -4.88 1.57
C LEU A 28 -7.95 -4.70 2.02
N LEU A 29 -8.92 -5.32 1.32
CA LEU A 29 -10.33 -5.26 1.67
C LEU A 29 -10.64 -5.96 3.00
N LEU A 30 -10.08 -7.14 3.24
CA LEU A 30 -10.30 -7.85 4.51
C LEU A 30 -9.64 -7.15 5.69
N VAL A 31 -8.46 -6.52 5.50
CA VAL A 31 -7.88 -5.66 6.53
C VAL A 31 -8.82 -4.48 6.79
N ARG A 32 -9.28 -3.79 5.75
CA ARG A 32 -10.26 -2.69 5.89
C ARG A 32 -11.46 -3.13 6.72
N GLU A 33 -12.17 -4.19 6.32
CA GLU A 33 -13.34 -4.68 7.06
C GLU A 33 -13.00 -5.00 8.53
N SER A 34 -11.83 -5.59 8.79
CA SER A 34 -11.40 -5.88 10.16
C SER A 34 -11.16 -4.62 10.99
N LEU A 35 -10.65 -3.55 10.39
CA LEU A 35 -10.49 -2.25 11.04
C LEU A 35 -11.83 -1.54 11.26
N LEU A 36 -12.85 -1.84 10.44
CA LEU A 36 -14.24 -1.41 10.65
C LEU A 36 -14.99 -2.25 11.70
N GLY A 37 -14.30 -3.19 12.36
CA GLY A 37 -14.88 -4.03 13.41
C GLY A 37 -15.46 -5.36 12.93
N ALA A 38 -15.26 -5.76 11.67
CA ALA A 38 -15.60 -7.10 11.23
C ALA A 38 -14.74 -8.12 12.00
N THR A 39 -15.40 -9.03 12.71
CA THR A 39 -14.72 -10.05 13.52
C THR A 39 -15.18 -11.47 13.21
N ARG A 40 -16.35 -11.65 12.60
CA ARG A 40 -16.91 -12.98 12.27
C ARG A 40 -16.81 -13.23 10.78
N PHE A 41 -16.77 -14.51 10.41
CA PHE A 41 -16.78 -14.91 9.00
C PHE A 41 -17.95 -14.28 8.21
N SER A 42 -19.13 -14.19 8.83
CA SER A 42 -20.33 -13.56 8.25
C SER A 42 -20.12 -12.08 7.93
N ASP A 43 -19.33 -11.39 8.74
CA ASP A 43 -19.10 -9.95 8.61
C ASP A 43 -18.23 -9.69 7.38
N PHE A 44 -17.22 -10.55 7.13
CA PHE A 44 -16.41 -10.49 5.90
C PHE A 44 -17.13 -11.01 4.65
N ALA A 45 -18.12 -11.89 4.81
CA ALA A 45 -18.86 -12.49 3.70
C ALA A 45 -19.81 -11.51 2.99
N VAL A 46 -19.90 -10.26 3.44
CA VAL A 46 -20.59 -9.17 2.74
C VAL A 46 -19.84 -8.73 1.49
N LEU A 47 -18.53 -8.95 1.44
CA LEU A 47 -17.72 -8.70 0.25
C LEU A 47 -18.12 -9.68 -0.87
N PRO A 48 -17.98 -9.30 -2.16
CA PRO A 48 -18.31 -10.16 -3.30
C PRO A 48 -17.24 -11.26 -3.54
N ILE A 49 -16.88 -11.99 -2.48
CA ILE A 49 -15.86 -13.04 -2.43
C ILE A 49 -16.52 -14.40 -2.16
N SER A 50 -16.07 -15.45 -2.84
CA SER A 50 -16.58 -16.80 -2.55
C SER A 50 -16.10 -17.30 -1.18
N ASN A 51 -16.91 -18.11 -0.49
CA ASN A 51 -16.56 -18.66 0.83
C ASN A 51 -15.23 -19.43 0.84
N ALA A 52 -14.89 -20.12 -0.26
CA ALA A 52 -13.64 -20.84 -0.40
C ALA A 52 -12.43 -19.88 -0.46
N VAL A 53 -12.54 -18.80 -1.24
CA VAL A 53 -11.49 -17.77 -1.34
C VAL A 53 -11.38 -17.02 -0.01
N LEU A 54 -12.51 -16.64 0.60
CA LEU A 54 -12.54 -15.96 1.90
C LEU A 54 -11.85 -16.78 2.98
N THR A 55 -12.18 -18.08 3.08
CA THR A 55 -11.54 -19.01 4.03
C THR A 55 -10.02 -19.06 3.81
N SER A 56 -9.59 -19.21 2.55
CA SER A 56 -8.16 -19.27 2.21
C SER A 56 -7.43 -17.98 2.56
N ARG A 57 -8.06 -16.81 2.32
CA ARG A 57 -7.49 -15.49 2.61
C ARG A 57 -7.40 -15.22 4.11
N LEU A 58 -8.46 -15.47 4.87
CA LEU A 58 -8.42 -15.32 6.33
C LEU A 58 -7.36 -16.22 6.97
N GLN A 59 -7.20 -17.46 6.49
CA GLN A 59 -6.11 -18.34 6.95
C GLN A 59 -4.71 -17.82 6.60
N ALA A 60 -4.53 -17.23 5.42
CA ALA A 60 -3.27 -16.61 5.04
C ALA A 60 -2.95 -15.39 5.92
N MET A 61 -3.93 -14.51 6.14
CA MET A 61 -3.78 -13.33 7.00
C MET A 61 -3.46 -13.70 8.46
N VAL A 62 -4.01 -14.82 8.97
CA VAL A 62 -3.61 -15.35 10.29
C VAL A 62 -2.17 -15.85 10.29
N ARG A 63 -1.76 -16.55 9.23
CA ARG A 63 -0.38 -17.06 9.10
C ARG A 63 0.64 -15.93 8.98
N ASP A 64 0.29 -14.86 8.28
CA ASP A 64 1.14 -13.69 8.05
C ASP A 64 1.05 -12.65 9.20
N GLY A 65 0.28 -12.97 10.25
CA GLY A 65 0.19 -12.18 11.48
C GLY A 65 -0.59 -10.88 11.35
N LEU A 66 -1.46 -10.73 10.35
CA LEU A 66 -2.37 -9.59 10.21
C LEU A 66 -3.65 -9.77 11.06
N LEU A 67 -4.09 -11.01 11.21
CA LEU A 67 -5.25 -11.39 12.01
C LEU A 67 -4.83 -12.46 13.03
N GLN A 68 -5.58 -12.56 14.11
CA GLN A 68 -5.50 -13.68 15.04
C GLN A 68 -6.87 -14.31 15.24
N ARG A 69 -6.90 -15.62 15.51
CA ARG A 69 -8.14 -16.32 15.84
C ARG A 69 -8.47 -16.11 17.31
N GLU A 70 -9.65 -15.60 17.60
CA GLU A 70 -10.11 -15.37 18.96
C GLU A 70 -11.41 -16.15 19.21
N ILE A 71 -11.43 -16.97 20.27
CA ILE A 71 -12.62 -17.76 20.64
C ILE A 71 -13.55 -16.84 21.43
N TYR A 72 -14.71 -16.52 20.87
CA TYR A 72 -15.73 -15.71 21.56
C TYR A 72 -16.84 -16.57 22.18
N GLN A 73 -16.92 -17.87 21.82
CA GLN A 73 -17.90 -18.80 22.38
C GLN A 73 -17.29 -20.19 22.46
N GLN A 74 -17.39 -20.85 23.62
CA GLN A 74 -16.80 -22.18 23.85
C GLN A 74 -17.78 -23.32 23.53
N GLN A 75 -19.10 -23.10 23.58
CA GLN A 75 -20.11 -24.14 23.36
C GLN A 75 -21.32 -23.60 22.56
N PRO A 76 -21.50 -23.98 21.29
CA PRO A 76 -20.48 -24.59 20.41
C PRO A 76 -19.25 -23.69 20.25
N LEU A 77 -18.09 -24.29 19.94
CA LEU A 77 -16.85 -23.55 19.70
C LEU A 77 -17.02 -22.61 18.50
N ARG A 78 -16.95 -21.29 18.73
CA ARG A 78 -16.93 -20.27 17.68
C ARG A 78 -15.73 -19.36 17.87
N ALA A 79 -14.99 -19.19 16.79
CA ALA A 79 -13.86 -18.28 16.73
C ALA A 79 -14.11 -17.21 15.67
N GLY A 80 -13.70 -15.98 15.98
CA GLY A 80 -13.61 -14.88 15.06
C GLY A 80 -12.17 -14.66 14.58
N TYR A 81 -11.99 -13.60 13.81
CA TYR A 81 -10.73 -13.09 13.31
C TYR A 81 -10.61 -11.64 13.75
N VAL A 82 -9.60 -11.31 14.54
CA VAL A 82 -9.39 -9.95 15.06
C VAL A 82 -8.06 -9.43 14.55
N ALA A 83 -8.03 -8.15 14.14
CA ALA A 83 -6.80 -7.50 13.70
C ALA A 83 -5.75 -7.49 14.81
N THR A 84 -4.56 -7.97 14.48
CA THR A 84 -3.37 -7.84 15.34
C THR A 84 -2.89 -6.38 15.34
N PRO A 85 -1.98 -5.98 16.25
CA PRO A 85 -1.32 -4.68 16.16
C PRO A 85 -0.68 -4.43 14.79
N GLU A 86 -0.15 -5.47 14.16
CA GLU A 86 0.51 -5.41 12.86
C GLU A 86 -0.50 -5.25 11.71
N GLY A 87 -1.66 -5.90 11.81
CA GLY A 87 -2.80 -5.66 10.92
C GLY A 87 -3.36 -4.25 11.04
N ARG A 88 -3.48 -3.74 12.28
CA ARG A 88 -3.90 -2.35 12.56
C ARG A 88 -2.91 -1.32 12.02
N ALA A 89 -1.62 -1.63 12.01
CA ALA A 89 -0.57 -0.76 11.48
C ALA A 89 -0.65 -0.55 9.94
N LEU A 90 -1.50 -1.27 9.21
CA LEU A 90 -1.77 -1.01 7.78
C LEU A 90 -2.73 0.16 7.54
N TRP A 91 -3.40 0.64 8.58
CA TRP A 91 -4.38 1.71 8.48
C TRP A 91 -3.88 2.97 7.71
N PRO A 92 -2.66 3.51 7.93
CA PRO A 92 -2.20 4.68 7.19
C PRO A 92 -2.14 4.45 5.68
N MET A 93 -1.75 3.23 5.26
CA MET A 93 -1.72 2.87 3.85
C MET A 93 -3.13 2.85 3.24
N LEU A 94 -4.11 2.33 3.96
CA LEU A 94 -5.51 2.29 3.49
C LEU A 94 -6.11 3.69 3.38
N VAL A 95 -5.84 4.57 4.34
CA VAL A 95 -6.25 5.99 4.29
C VAL A 95 -5.60 6.71 3.11
N ALA A 96 -4.32 6.47 2.84
CA ALA A 96 -3.63 7.03 1.69
C ALA A 96 -4.21 6.51 0.35
N ILE A 97 -4.56 5.22 0.26
CA ILE A 97 -5.24 4.64 -0.90
C ILE A 97 -6.60 5.31 -1.10
N TRP A 98 -7.38 5.44 -0.02
CA TRP A 98 -8.70 6.08 -0.05
C TRP A 98 -8.62 7.50 -0.62
N GLN A 99 -7.73 8.33 -0.07
CA GLN A 99 -7.55 9.70 -0.55
C GLN A 99 -7.12 9.76 -2.01
N TRP A 100 -6.16 8.89 -2.40
CA TRP A 100 -5.65 8.89 -3.76
C TRP A 100 -6.72 8.46 -4.77
N GLU A 101 -7.44 7.38 -4.50
CA GLU A 101 -8.55 6.91 -5.34
C GLU A 101 -9.67 7.96 -5.43
N ARG A 102 -10.04 8.57 -4.30
CA ARG A 102 -11.06 9.63 -4.26
C ARG A 102 -10.70 10.82 -5.16
N THR A 103 -9.41 11.17 -5.21
CA THR A 103 -8.95 12.39 -5.91
C THR A 103 -8.64 12.15 -7.38
N TRP A 104 -8.12 10.97 -7.73
CA TRP A 104 -7.47 10.74 -9.03
C TRP A 104 -8.07 9.59 -9.86
N SER A 105 -9.02 8.83 -9.32
CA SER A 105 -9.59 7.67 -9.99
C SER A 105 -10.91 8.03 -10.67
N ASP A 106 -10.87 8.14 -12.00
CA ASP A 106 -12.05 8.42 -12.83
C ASP A 106 -12.88 7.15 -13.13
N HIS A 107 -12.35 5.97 -12.81
CA HIS A 107 -12.91 4.66 -13.18
C HIS A 107 -13.83 4.04 -12.13
N ARG A 108 -14.21 4.78 -11.08
CA ARG A 108 -15.06 4.26 -10.00
C ARG A 108 -16.55 4.45 -10.30
N ILE A 109 -17.34 3.47 -9.86
CA ILE A 109 -18.79 3.44 -10.05
C ILE A 109 -19.48 4.48 -9.14
N ASP A 110 -18.93 4.74 -7.95
CA ASP A 110 -19.45 5.70 -6.97
C ASP A 110 -18.35 6.66 -6.49
N ALA A 111 -18.68 7.85 -5.97
CA ALA A 111 -17.68 8.71 -5.32
C ALA A 111 -17.23 8.09 -3.98
N LEU A 112 -15.94 8.21 -3.61
CA LEU A 112 -15.51 7.81 -2.26
C LEU A 112 -15.93 8.94 -1.32
N PRO A 113 -16.59 8.63 -0.18
CA PRO A 113 -17.00 9.67 0.74
C PRO A 113 -15.82 10.43 1.35
N ASP A 114 -16.13 11.64 1.80
CA ASP A 114 -15.18 12.52 2.46
C ASP A 114 -14.83 11.96 3.84
N MET A 115 -13.59 12.24 4.27
CA MET A 115 -13.10 11.89 5.59
C MET A 115 -13.21 13.10 6.50
N HIS A 116 -13.74 12.88 7.69
CA HIS A 116 -13.93 13.89 8.72
C HIS A 116 -13.01 13.60 9.90
N HIS A 117 -12.30 14.61 10.36
CA HIS A 117 -11.38 14.48 11.47
C HIS A 117 -12.10 14.82 12.78
N ARG A 118 -12.27 13.84 13.67
CA ARG A 118 -13.03 13.98 14.92
C ARG A 118 -12.48 15.07 15.83
N ASP A 119 -11.16 15.23 15.88
CA ASP A 119 -10.51 16.17 16.80
C ASP A 119 -10.70 17.63 16.39
N CYS A 120 -10.64 17.93 15.09
CA CYS A 120 -10.82 19.31 14.61
C CYS A 120 -12.22 19.60 14.08
N GLY A 121 -13.06 18.58 13.85
CA GLY A 121 -14.43 18.72 13.37
C GLY A 121 -14.54 19.19 11.92
N HIS A 122 -13.52 18.95 11.09
CA HIS A 122 -13.52 19.34 9.68
C HIS A 122 -13.31 18.14 8.76
N ASP A 123 -13.92 18.21 7.58
CA ASP A 123 -13.55 17.36 6.46
C ASP A 123 -12.13 17.70 6.03
N PHE A 124 -11.33 16.68 5.74
CA PHE A 124 -9.91 16.85 5.53
C PHE A 124 -9.39 15.93 4.42
N SER A 125 -8.21 16.26 3.91
CA SER A 125 -7.42 15.34 3.08
C SER A 125 -6.13 14.98 3.83
N PRO A 126 -5.79 13.68 3.98
CA PRO A 126 -4.56 13.28 4.66
C PRO A 126 -3.35 13.76 3.85
N VAL A 127 -2.43 14.43 4.52
CA VAL A 127 -1.12 14.83 3.99
C VAL A 127 -0.01 14.05 4.67
N LEU A 128 1.11 13.87 3.96
CA LEU A 128 2.26 13.14 4.48
C LEU A 128 3.19 14.10 5.23
N HIS A 129 3.43 13.81 6.50
CA HIS A 129 4.39 14.52 7.35
C HIS A 129 5.62 13.66 7.64
N CYS A 130 6.74 14.31 7.90
CA CYS A 130 7.90 13.69 8.52
C CYS A 130 7.73 13.68 10.04
N ALA A 131 7.68 12.50 10.67
CA ALA A 131 7.52 12.40 12.13
C ALA A 131 8.70 13.00 12.92
N HIS A 132 9.83 13.28 12.27
CA HIS A 132 10.99 13.91 12.91
C HIS A 132 10.86 15.44 13.05
N CYS A 133 10.57 16.15 11.96
CA CYS A 133 10.47 17.61 11.95
C CYS A 133 9.03 18.15 12.01
N GLY A 134 8.03 17.32 11.73
CA GLY A 134 6.60 17.68 11.71
C GLY A 134 6.14 18.39 10.44
N GLU A 135 7.03 18.60 9.46
CA GLU A 135 6.70 19.29 8.20
C GLU A 135 5.99 18.36 7.22
N THR A 136 5.12 18.96 6.39
CA THR A 136 4.53 18.30 5.22
C THR A 136 5.60 18.05 4.17
N VAL A 137 5.65 16.83 3.64
CA VAL A 137 6.65 16.40 2.66
C VAL A 137 6.01 15.79 1.42
N GLU A 138 6.64 16.04 0.28
CA GLU A 138 6.33 15.39 -0.99
C GLU A 138 7.42 14.37 -1.37
N SER A 139 7.15 13.58 -2.41
CA SER A 139 8.12 12.56 -2.87
C SER A 139 9.50 13.11 -3.22
N GLN A 140 9.58 14.38 -3.63
CA GLN A 140 10.84 15.01 -4.02
C GLN A 140 11.72 15.44 -2.84
N ASP A 141 11.12 15.60 -1.66
CA ASP A 141 11.83 16.01 -0.45
C ASP A 141 12.51 14.81 0.22
N ILE A 142 12.09 13.59 -0.15
CA ILE A 142 12.58 12.33 0.42
C ILE A 142 13.67 11.71 -0.44
N ALA A 143 14.88 11.61 0.11
CA ALA A 143 15.97 10.85 -0.50
C ALA A 143 15.89 9.37 -0.08
N GLY A 144 15.66 8.49 -1.06
CA GLY A 144 15.64 7.04 -0.89
C GLY A 144 16.92 6.36 -1.37
N GLN A 145 17.51 5.50 -0.54
CA GLN A 145 18.70 4.70 -0.86
C GLN A 145 18.52 3.26 -0.40
N TRP A 146 19.10 2.30 -1.11
CA TRP A 146 19.09 0.91 -0.67
C TRP A 146 19.84 0.77 0.66
N GLY A 147 19.19 0.14 1.63
CA GLY A 147 19.83 -0.31 2.85
C GLY A 147 20.55 -1.64 2.66
N PRO A 148 21.12 -2.22 3.72
CA PRO A 148 21.94 -3.43 3.63
C PRO A 148 21.19 -4.67 3.15
N SER A 149 19.87 -4.77 3.42
CA SER A 149 19.04 -5.85 2.87
C SER A 149 18.39 -5.50 1.53
N GLY A 150 18.72 -4.34 0.99
CA GLY A 150 18.11 -3.75 -0.20
C GLY A 150 18.51 -4.41 -1.52
N GLY A 151 17.85 -3.97 -2.58
CA GLY A 151 18.10 -4.44 -3.95
C GLY A 151 16.84 -5.02 -4.59
N TRP A 152 16.64 -4.70 -5.87
CA TRP A 152 15.47 -5.12 -6.64
C TRP A 152 15.32 -6.64 -6.69
N GLN A 153 16.42 -7.39 -6.76
CA GLN A 153 16.43 -8.85 -6.81
C GLN A 153 15.87 -9.46 -5.52
N ARG A 154 16.03 -8.79 -4.37
CA ARG A 154 15.50 -9.24 -3.07
C ARG A 154 14.08 -8.77 -2.82
N SER A 155 13.69 -7.61 -3.35
CA SER A 155 12.32 -7.11 -3.25
C SER A 155 11.38 -7.74 -4.29
N VAL A 156 11.91 -8.18 -5.43
CA VAL A 156 11.15 -8.72 -6.56
C VAL A 156 11.92 -9.89 -7.21
N PRO A 157 12.09 -11.03 -6.51
CA PRO A 157 12.92 -12.13 -7.01
C PRO A 157 12.37 -12.74 -8.31
N ARG A 158 13.26 -13.00 -9.28
CA ARG A 158 12.92 -13.53 -10.61
C ARG A 158 12.19 -14.87 -10.55
N ALA A 159 12.57 -15.75 -9.61
CA ALA A 159 11.99 -17.08 -9.44
C ALA A 159 10.52 -17.07 -8.96
N ALA A 160 10.02 -15.92 -8.50
CA ALA A 160 8.63 -15.79 -8.09
C ALA A 160 7.65 -15.64 -9.27
N THR A 161 8.00 -16.02 -10.51
CA THR A 161 7.17 -15.97 -11.75
C THR A 161 5.82 -16.70 -11.69
N ARG A 162 5.40 -17.20 -10.53
CA ARG A 162 4.05 -17.72 -10.35
C ARG A 162 3.04 -16.61 -10.59
N ARG A 163 2.30 -16.75 -11.69
CA ARG A 163 1.01 -16.09 -11.92
C ARG A 163 0.21 -16.26 -10.63
N ARG A 164 -0.18 -15.16 -9.98
CA ARG A 164 -1.19 -15.24 -8.92
C ARG A 164 -2.37 -15.99 -9.53
N THR A 165 -2.80 -17.08 -8.92
CA THR A 165 -4.15 -17.61 -9.15
C THR A 165 -5.09 -16.52 -8.65
N GLY A 166 -5.34 -15.53 -9.51
CA GLY A 166 -6.24 -14.44 -9.24
C GLY A 166 -7.64 -15.02 -9.22
N SER A 167 -8.31 -14.88 -8.08
CA SER A 167 -9.73 -14.54 -8.16
C SER A 167 -9.86 -13.28 -9.02
N ASP A 168 -11.01 -13.10 -9.65
CA ASP A 168 -11.33 -11.81 -10.25
C ASP A 168 -11.18 -10.70 -9.20
N PRO A 169 -10.60 -9.54 -9.59
CA PRO A 169 -10.49 -8.39 -8.70
C PRO A 169 -11.89 -7.97 -8.25
N ALA A 170 -12.00 -7.48 -7.03
CA ALA A 170 -13.24 -6.93 -6.51
C ALA A 170 -13.65 -5.66 -7.29
N GLY A 171 -12.66 -4.96 -7.89
CA GLY A 171 -12.88 -3.74 -8.66
C GLY A 171 -13.14 -2.52 -7.78
N LEU A 172 -12.80 -2.61 -6.49
CA LEU A 172 -13.06 -1.54 -5.51
C LEU A 172 -11.94 -0.50 -5.49
N PHE A 173 -10.72 -0.88 -5.85
CA PHE A 173 -9.56 0.02 -6.00
C PHE A 173 -8.87 -0.17 -7.36
N PRO A 174 -9.54 0.08 -8.50
CA PRO A 174 -9.07 -0.37 -9.81
C PRO A 174 -7.71 0.24 -10.19
N ASP A 175 -7.53 1.55 -9.98
CA ASP A 175 -6.31 2.25 -10.36
C ASP A 175 -5.14 1.92 -9.40
N THR A 176 -5.42 1.79 -8.10
CA THR A 176 -4.44 1.31 -7.11
C THR A 176 -3.99 -0.09 -7.47
N MET A 177 -4.90 -1.00 -7.80
CA MET A 177 -4.56 -2.36 -8.19
C MET A 177 -3.80 -2.43 -9.52
N ALA A 178 -3.94 -1.45 -10.42
CA ALA A 178 -3.07 -1.34 -11.58
C ALA A 178 -1.61 -1.03 -11.18
N ILE A 179 -1.42 -0.24 -10.12
CA ILE A 179 -0.11 0.18 -9.59
C ILE A 179 0.52 -0.88 -8.65
N VAL A 180 -0.25 -1.48 -7.74
CA VAL A 180 0.29 -2.39 -6.70
C VAL A 180 -0.17 -3.84 -6.82
N GLY A 181 -1.15 -4.16 -7.69
CA GLY A 181 -1.73 -5.50 -7.80
C GLY A 181 -0.82 -6.57 -8.39
N ASN A 182 0.26 -6.14 -9.02
CA ASN A 182 1.34 -7.02 -9.46
C ASN A 182 2.66 -6.45 -8.98
N ARG A 183 3.51 -7.32 -8.43
CA ARG A 183 4.85 -6.97 -7.94
C ARG A 183 5.69 -6.18 -8.95
N TRP A 184 5.54 -6.44 -10.25
CA TRP A 184 6.31 -5.70 -11.26
C TRP A 184 5.76 -4.30 -11.50
N SER A 185 4.44 -4.09 -11.38
CA SER A 185 3.88 -2.74 -11.33
C SER A 185 4.48 -1.99 -10.13
N SER A 186 4.49 -2.63 -8.95
CA SER A 186 5.08 -2.06 -7.73
C SER A 186 6.58 -1.76 -7.88
N ALA A 187 7.32 -2.63 -8.58
CA ALA A 187 8.74 -2.44 -8.86
C ALA A 187 8.98 -1.25 -9.79
N VAL A 188 8.18 -1.12 -10.85
CA VAL A 188 8.29 -0.01 -11.82
C VAL A 188 7.95 1.32 -11.14
N ILE A 189 6.88 1.39 -10.34
CA ILE A 189 6.53 2.64 -9.64
C ILE A 189 7.57 3.00 -8.59
N GLY A 190 8.07 2.02 -7.82
CA GLY A 190 9.16 2.24 -6.87
C GLY A 190 10.43 2.73 -7.55
N ALA A 191 10.77 2.14 -8.71
CA ALA A 191 11.93 2.56 -9.49
C ALA A 191 11.78 3.98 -10.05
N ALA A 192 10.57 4.38 -10.43
CA ALA A 192 10.25 5.74 -10.86
C ALA A 192 10.43 6.75 -9.71
N PHE A 193 9.96 6.43 -8.50
CA PHE A 193 10.21 7.24 -7.30
C PHE A 193 11.70 7.34 -6.94
N LEU A 194 12.48 6.29 -7.19
CA LEU A 194 13.95 6.31 -7.08
C LEU A 194 14.65 6.96 -8.30
N GLY A 195 13.92 7.70 -9.13
CA GLY A 195 14.46 8.52 -10.21
C GLY A 195 14.76 7.77 -11.52
N THR A 196 14.31 6.53 -11.68
CA THR A 196 14.46 5.78 -12.94
C THR A 196 13.48 6.33 -13.98
N ARG A 197 13.99 6.76 -15.13
CA ARG A 197 13.16 7.41 -16.17
C ARG A 197 13.26 6.76 -17.54
N ARG A 198 14.25 5.90 -17.80
CA ARG A 198 14.46 5.30 -19.13
C ARG A 198 14.08 3.84 -19.14
N PHE A 199 13.51 3.40 -20.26
CA PHE A 199 13.16 2.00 -20.48
C PHE A 199 14.34 1.05 -20.20
N SER A 200 15.52 1.33 -20.77
CA SER A 200 16.73 0.53 -20.55
C SER A 200 17.13 0.46 -19.08
N ASP A 201 16.96 1.55 -18.34
CA ASP A 201 17.34 1.62 -16.93
C ASP A 201 16.37 0.82 -16.06
N PHE A 202 15.05 0.86 -16.37
CA PHE A 202 14.08 -0.03 -15.75
C PHE A 202 14.41 -1.50 -15.99
N GLN A 203 14.68 -1.89 -17.24
CA GLN A 203 15.04 -3.27 -17.56
C GLN A 203 16.31 -3.72 -16.82
N ASN A 204 17.36 -2.90 -16.85
CA ASN A 204 18.64 -3.23 -16.25
C ASN A 204 18.56 -3.31 -14.72
N ARG A 205 17.87 -2.35 -14.09
CA ARG A 205 17.73 -2.31 -12.62
C ARG A 205 16.85 -3.42 -12.09
N LEU A 206 15.72 -3.69 -12.76
CA LEU A 206 14.73 -4.67 -12.31
C LEU A 206 15.02 -6.10 -12.77
N GLU A 207 15.98 -6.28 -13.69
CA GLU A 207 16.28 -7.55 -14.38
C GLU A 207 15.01 -8.24 -14.94
N ALA A 208 14.05 -7.44 -15.39
CA ALA A 208 12.75 -7.89 -15.85
C ALA A 208 12.73 -8.05 -17.38
N PRO A 209 11.91 -8.97 -17.93
CA PRO A 209 11.69 -9.07 -19.37
C PRO A 209 11.21 -7.74 -19.97
N GLY A 210 11.76 -7.33 -21.11
CA GLY A 210 11.44 -6.04 -21.73
C GLY A 210 9.97 -5.86 -22.09
N ALA A 211 9.32 -6.92 -22.60
CA ALA A 211 7.89 -6.90 -22.89
C ALA A 211 7.05 -6.60 -21.64
N LEU A 212 7.48 -7.10 -20.48
CA LEU A 212 6.79 -6.83 -19.22
C LEU A 212 6.94 -5.38 -18.79
N ILE A 213 8.16 -4.83 -18.84
CA ILE A 213 8.41 -3.43 -18.52
C ILE A 213 7.64 -2.50 -19.46
N ALA A 214 7.63 -2.80 -20.76
CA ALA A 214 6.91 -2.03 -21.77
C ALA A 214 5.40 -2.02 -21.48
N ASP A 215 4.85 -3.18 -21.17
CA ASP A 215 3.45 -3.32 -20.81
C ASP A 215 3.08 -2.53 -19.53
N ARG A 216 3.91 -2.60 -18.48
CA ARG A 216 3.67 -1.85 -17.23
C ARG A 216 3.80 -0.34 -17.42
N LEU A 217 4.80 0.13 -18.16
CA LEU A 217 4.97 1.55 -18.47
C LEU A 217 3.81 2.07 -19.31
N ARG A 218 3.31 1.28 -20.27
CA ARG A 218 2.11 1.61 -21.04
C ARG A 218 0.90 1.75 -20.12
N VAL A 219 0.64 0.76 -19.26
CA VAL A 219 -0.48 0.83 -18.28
C VAL A 219 -0.38 2.08 -17.42
N PHE A 220 0.81 2.44 -16.92
CA PHE A 220 0.98 3.65 -16.12
C PHE A 220 0.80 4.95 -16.89
N CYS A 221 1.11 4.96 -18.19
CA CYS A 221 0.76 6.08 -19.07
C CYS A 221 -0.76 6.15 -19.31
N ASP A 222 -1.39 5.00 -19.56
CA ASP A 222 -2.82 4.89 -19.84
C ASP A 222 -3.66 5.41 -18.66
N ILE A 223 -3.26 5.12 -17.41
CA ILE A 223 -3.93 5.64 -16.19
C ILE A 223 -3.42 7.02 -15.73
N GLY A 224 -2.51 7.64 -16.48
CA GLY A 224 -2.00 8.99 -16.22
C GLY A 224 -1.04 9.12 -15.03
N VAL A 225 -0.49 8.02 -14.52
CA VAL A 225 0.52 8.01 -13.43
C VAL A 225 1.91 8.39 -13.94
N LEU A 226 2.24 7.96 -15.16
CA LEU A 226 3.45 8.36 -15.87
C LEU A 226 3.09 9.12 -17.13
N GLN A 227 3.99 9.99 -17.57
CA GLN A 227 3.94 10.62 -18.87
C GLN A 227 5.21 10.26 -19.65
N ALA A 228 5.02 9.73 -20.85
CA ALA A 228 6.11 9.53 -21.79
C ALA A 228 6.45 10.87 -22.48
N ALA A 229 7.73 11.24 -22.46
CA ALA A 229 8.28 12.40 -23.13
C ALA A 229 9.42 11.97 -24.07
N ALA A 230 9.48 12.56 -25.26
CA ALA A 230 10.60 12.34 -26.17
C ALA A 230 11.89 12.91 -25.57
N HIS A 231 12.99 12.17 -25.68
CA HIS A 231 14.27 12.60 -25.16
C HIS A 231 14.84 13.75 -26.01
N PRO A 232 15.34 14.85 -25.38
CA PRO A 232 15.72 16.08 -26.11
C PRO A 232 16.80 15.89 -27.18
N LYS A 233 17.70 14.90 -27.01
CA LYS A 233 18.82 14.65 -27.93
C LYS A 233 18.60 13.44 -28.86
N ARG A 234 17.52 12.68 -28.66
CA ARG A 234 17.23 11.45 -29.41
C ARG A 234 15.74 11.20 -29.42
N ALA A 235 15.06 11.62 -30.49
CA ALA A 235 13.61 11.56 -30.58
C ALA A 235 13.05 10.11 -30.52
N ASP A 236 13.88 9.11 -30.80
CA ASP A 236 13.59 7.68 -30.68
C ASP A 236 13.62 7.16 -29.24
N TRP A 237 14.11 7.95 -28.28
CA TRP A 237 14.21 7.57 -26.87
C TRP A 237 13.07 8.21 -26.09
N SER A 238 12.29 7.40 -25.39
CA SER A 238 11.27 7.88 -24.46
C SER A 238 11.80 7.92 -23.03
N GLU A 239 11.58 9.03 -22.34
CA GLU A 239 11.69 9.13 -20.89
C GLU A 239 10.29 9.11 -20.27
N TYR A 240 10.17 8.48 -19.11
CA TYR A 240 8.93 8.32 -18.36
C TYR A 240 9.05 9.13 -17.06
N HIS A 241 8.16 10.10 -16.90
CA HIS A 241 8.17 11.01 -15.75
C HIS A 241 6.89 10.84 -14.93
N LEU A 242 7.00 10.89 -13.60
CA LEU A 242 5.83 10.91 -12.73
C LEU A 242 5.02 12.19 -12.97
N THR A 243 3.72 12.02 -13.19
CA THR A 243 2.76 13.12 -13.27
C THR A 243 2.40 13.62 -11.85
N PRO A 244 1.60 14.70 -11.70
CA PRO A 244 0.98 15.02 -10.41
C PRO A 244 0.20 13.85 -9.81
N LYS A 245 -0.61 13.13 -10.60
CA LYS A 245 -1.32 11.90 -10.19
C LYS A 245 -0.37 10.83 -9.66
N GLY A 246 0.73 10.60 -10.37
CA GLY A 246 1.74 9.62 -9.96
C GLY A 246 2.47 10.00 -8.68
N ARG A 247 2.85 11.27 -8.52
CA ARG A 247 3.50 11.78 -7.29
C ARG A 247 2.57 11.73 -6.08
N ALA A 248 1.28 12.00 -6.27
CA ALA A 248 0.28 11.89 -5.21
C ALA A 248 0.10 10.47 -4.65
N PHE A 249 0.61 9.43 -5.34
CA PHE A 249 0.59 8.05 -4.84
C PHE A 249 1.70 7.77 -3.80
N PHE A 250 2.65 8.70 -3.62
CA PHE A 250 3.79 8.50 -2.73
C PHE A 250 3.43 8.18 -1.26
N PRO A 251 2.39 8.78 -0.64
CA PRO A 251 1.99 8.40 0.72
C PRO A 251 1.64 6.91 0.86
N VAL A 252 1.04 6.30 -0.16
CA VAL A 252 0.77 4.85 -0.19
C VAL A 252 2.08 4.05 -0.18
N VAL A 253 3.05 4.47 -0.99
CA VAL A 253 4.37 3.82 -1.08
C VAL A 253 5.15 3.97 0.22
N ALA A 254 5.21 5.18 0.78
CA ALA A 254 5.96 5.49 2.00
C ALA A 254 5.40 4.71 3.21
N THR A 255 4.08 4.73 3.41
CA THR A 255 3.43 4.01 4.51
C THR A 255 3.54 2.48 4.35
N ALA A 256 3.44 1.95 3.13
CA ALA A 256 3.66 0.53 2.86
C ALA A 256 5.10 0.09 3.16
N ILE A 257 6.11 0.88 2.79
CA ILE A 257 7.52 0.58 3.07
C ILE A 257 7.78 0.67 4.58
N HIS A 258 7.26 1.69 5.25
CA HIS A 258 7.42 1.83 6.70
C HIS A 258 6.80 0.65 7.44
N TRP A 259 5.56 0.27 7.10
CA TRP A 259 4.90 -0.91 7.65
C TRP A 259 5.71 -2.18 7.40
N ALA A 260 6.18 -2.38 6.17
CA ALA A 260 6.95 -3.57 5.80
C ALA A 260 8.22 -3.73 6.65
N GLN A 261 8.97 -2.65 6.83
CA GLN A 261 10.23 -2.67 7.58
C GLN A 261 10.04 -2.70 9.10
N ALA A 262 8.87 -2.27 9.59
CA ALA A 262 8.49 -2.43 10.99
C ALA A 262 8.01 -3.86 11.30
N HIS A 263 7.31 -4.50 10.35
CA HIS A 263 6.71 -5.83 10.51
C HIS A 263 7.69 -6.97 10.22
N TYR A 264 8.55 -6.80 9.23
CA TYR A 264 9.54 -7.79 8.83
C TYR A 264 10.95 -7.32 9.15
N SER A 265 11.65 -8.06 10.00
CA SER A 265 13.03 -7.77 10.37
C SER A 265 13.98 -8.63 9.56
N SER A 266 14.86 -7.99 8.78
CA SER A 266 16.00 -8.65 8.15
C SER A 266 17.23 -8.52 9.05
N PRO A 267 17.99 -9.61 9.32
CA PRO A 267 19.21 -9.57 10.13
C PRO A 267 20.25 -8.56 9.63
N GLU A 268 20.28 -8.27 8.32
CA GLU A 268 21.19 -7.31 7.71
C GLU A 268 20.79 -5.85 7.95
N GLY A 269 19.53 -5.60 8.35
CA GLY A 269 18.96 -4.26 8.49
C GLY A 269 17.91 -3.92 7.43
N PRO A 270 17.50 -2.64 7.31
CA PRO A 270 16.39 -2.24 6.46
C PRO A 270 16.69 -2.41 4.96
N ALA A 271 15.64 -2.61 4.17
CA ALA A 271 15.74 -2.75 2.73
C ALA A 271 15.95 -1.39 2.07
N LEU A 272 15.26 -0.36 2.54
CA LEU A 272 15.32 1.00 2.01
C LEU A 272 15.48 2.00 3.16
N LEU A 273 16.48 2.85 3.03
CA LEU A 273 16.72 4.01 3.88
C LEU A 273 16.07 5.23 3.22
N MET A 274 15.15 5.86 3.92
CA MET A 274 14.54 7.12 3.51
C MET A 274 15.00 8.22 4.45
N THR A 275 15.34 9.37 3.89
CA THR A 275 15.79 10.54 4.66
C THR A 275 15.09 11.82 4.19
N HIS A 276 14.80 12.70 5.14
CA HIS A 276 14.30 14.07 4.93
C HIS A 276 15.28 15.01 5.65
N ASP A 277 15.87 15.96 4.92
CA ASP A 277 16.87 16.90 5.46
C ASP A 277 18.01 16.24 6.27
N GLY A 278 18.46 15.07 5.81
CA GLY A 278 19.55 14.32 6.46
C GLY A 278 19.14 13.49 7.68
N HIS A 279 17.87 13.57 8.11
CA HIS A 279 17.33 12.75 9.20
C HIS A 279 16.59 11.52 8.66
N HIS A 280 16.50 10.47 9.48
CA HIS A 280 15.69 9.30 9.14
C HIS A 280 14.21 9.70 8.97
N PHE A 281 13.65 9.37 7.81
CA PHE A 281 12.26 9.69 7.50
C PHE A 281 11.33 8.57 8.00
N THR A 282 10.43 8.92 8.91
CA THR A 282 9.30 8.09 9.32
C THR A 282 8.00 8.76 8.84
N PRO A 283 7.24 8.11 7.94
CA PRO A 283 6.02 8.70 7.40
C PRO A 283 4.92 8.72 8.47
N GLN A 284 4.26 9.87 8.60
CA GLN A 284 3.08 10.05 9.43
C GLN A 284 2.01 10.76 8.61
N LEU A 285 0.77 10.28 8.63
CA LEU A 285 -0.33 11.03 8.03
C LEU A 285 -0.82 12.10 9.00
N ALA A 286 -1.11 13.29 8.49
CA ALA A 286 -1.63 14.42 9.26
C ALA A 286 -2.85 15.03 8.57
N CYS A 287 -3.67 15.71 9.36
CA CYS A 287 -4.83 16.47 8.88
C CYS A 287 -4.35 17.75 8.17
N ASP A 288 -4.83 18.03 6.95
CA ASP A 288 -4.51 19.28 6.24
C ASP A 288 -5.17 20.53 6.86
N GLN A 289 -6.17 20.35 7.73
CA GLN A 289 -6.86 21.46 8.40
C GLN A 289 -6.19 21.91 9.71
N CYS A 290 -5.70 20.96 10.52
CA CYS A 290 -5.15 21.27 11.85
C CYS A 290 -3.70 20.77 12.06
N SER A 291 -3.10 20.10 11.07
CA SER A 291 -1.75 19.52 11.10
C SER A 291 -1.51 18.45 12.18
N ALA A 292 -2.55 18.04 12.92
CA ALA A 292 -2.44 16.95 13.88
C ALA A 292 -2.20 15.62 13.19
N ALA A 293 -1.40 14.76 13.81
CA ALA A 293 -1.19 13.39 13.37
C ALA A 293 -2.50 12.61 13.43
N LEU A 294 -2.83 11.90 12.35
CA LEU A 294 -4.07 11.14 12.25
C LEU A 294 -3.91 9.76 12.89
N THR A 295 -4.94 9.32 13.59
CA THR A 295 -5.06 7.98 14.18
C THR A 295 -6.34 7.30 13.68
N GLY A 296 -6.39 5.95 13.81
CA GLY A 296 -7.51 5.15 13.31
C GLY A 296 -8.88 5.54 13.85
N ASP A 297 -8.92 5.85 15.14
CA ASP A 297 -10.10 6.29 15.88
C ASP A 297 -10.47 7.77 15.64
N GLY A 298 -9.54 8.57 15.13
CA GLY A 298 -9.73 10.00 14.86
C GLY A 298 -10.41 10.33 13.52
N ILE A 299 -10.70 9.34 12.67
CA ILE A 299 -11.35 9.55 11.37
C ILE A 299 -12.78 8.98 11.37
N GLU A 300 -13.71 9.78 10.85
CA GLU A 300 -15.03 9.35 10.40
C GLU A 300 -15.12 9.44 8.87
N VAL A 301 -15.96 8.61 8.26
CA VAL A 301 -16.29 8.72 6.84
C VAL A 301 -17.78 9.00 6.74
N HIS A 302 -18.14 10.19 6.27
CA HIS A 302 -19.53 10.57 6.09
C HIS A 302 -19.98 10.18 4.68
N PRO A 303 -21.00 9.32 4.54
CA PRO A 303 -21.50 8.91 3.25
C PRO A 303 -21.95 10.12 2.43
N VAL A 304 -21.71 10.07 1.13
CA VAL A 304 -22.32 10.98 0.16
C VAL A 304 -23.79 10.57 0.05
N ASP A 305 -24.63 11.14 0.92
CA ASP A 305 -26.06 10.91 1.05
C ASP A 305 -26.52 9.46 1.31
N GLY A 306 -26.84 9.17 2.58
CA GLY A 306 -27.84 8.17 2.97
C GLY A 306 -27.37 6.78 3.39
N ASP A 307 -26.42 6.67 4.34
CA ASP A 307 -26.41 5.69 5.44
C ASP A 307 -25.03 5.67 6.09
N ALA A 308 -24.91 6.28 7.28
CA ALA A 308 -23.65 6.43 8.01
C ALA A 308 -23.01 5.07 8.32
N VAL A 309 -21.78 4.84 7.84
CA VAL A 309 -20.92 3.75 8.29
C VAL A 309 -19.89 4.36 9.24
N ASP A 310 -20.13 4.20 10.54
CA ASP A 310 -19.18 4.56 11.60
C ASP A 310 -17.93 3.67 11.47
N LEU A 311 -16.75 4.28 11.37
CA LEU A 311 -15.48 3.56 11.24
C LEU A 311 -14.98 2.93 12.56
N GLY A 312 -15.81 2.88 13.61
CA GLY A 312 -15.66 1.95 14.73
C GLY A 312 -14.47 2.19 15.67
N SER A 313 -14.78 2.64 16.89
CA SER A 313 -13.91 2.73 18.06
C SER A 313 -13.55 1.35 18.67
N ALA A 314 -12.24 0.97 18.73
CA ALA A 314 -11.57 0.13 19.77
C ALA A 314 -10.13 -0.32 19.42
#